data_AF-A0A853IX09-F1
#
_entry.id   AF-A0A853IX09-F1
#
_cell.length_a   1.000
_cell.length_b   1.000
_cell.length_c   1.000
_cell.angle_alpha   90.00
_cell.angle_beta   90.00
_cell.angle_gamma   90.00
#
_symmetry.space_group_name_H-M   'P 1'
#
loop_
_entity.id
_entity.type
_entity.pdbx_description
1 polymer ?
#
loop_
_entity_poly.entity_id
_entity_poly.type
_entity_poly.pdbx_seq_one_letter_code
_entity_poly.pdbx_strand_id
1 'polypeptide(L)' 'MAEGGQPCHHGPLRLLAGPRRVETGWWPDPAAPGAPVAARDYYIAQNPAAELLWVYRERATSAAPSAAGPRWFLHGLYA' A
#
# COMPACT_ATOMS: atom_id res chain seq x y z
N MET A 1 -18.81 -2.19 11.50
CA MET A 1 -18.17 -3.32 10.80
C MET A 1 -17.85 -2.80 9.40
N ALA A 2 -16.60 -2.39 9.13
CA ALA A 2 -16.25 -1.88 7.80
C ALA A 2 -16.10 -3.10 6.86
N GLU A 3 -17.09 -3.32 6.02
CA GLU A 3 -17.14 -4.45 5.10
C GLU A 3 -16.14 -4.24 3.95
N GLY A 4 -15.32 -5.26 3.68
CA GLY A 4 -14.64 -5.38 2.39
C GLY A 4 -13.32 -4.60 2.22
N GLY A 5 -12.35 -4.74 3.12
CA GLY A 5 -10.94 -4.40 2.81
C GLY A 5 -10.70 -2.98 2.28
N GLN A 6 -11.60 -2.03 2.58
CA GLN A 6 -11.54 -0.65 2.13
C GLN A 6 -10.62 0.11 3.10
N PRO A 7 -9.63 0.88 2.60
CA PRO A 7 -8.77 1.65 3.49
C PRO A 7 -9.59 2.66 4.29
N CYS A 8 -9.42 2.68 5.62
CA CYS A 8 -10.13 3.57 6.52
C CYS A 8 -9.14 4.31 7.43
N HIS A 9 -9.30 5.63 7.52
CA HIS A 9 -8.53 6.48 8.43
C HIS A 9 -9.37 7.74 8.73
N HIS A 10 -9.92 7.80 9.94
CA HIS A 10 -10.95 8.78 10.34
C HIS A 10 -12.21 8.75 9.46
N GLY A 11 -12.57 7.57 8.95
CA GLY A 11 -13.68 7.35 8.03
C GLY A 11 -13.27 6.52 6.81
N PRO A 12 -14.21 6.20 5.90
CA PRO A 12 -13.90 5.54 4.65
C PRO A 12 -13.05 6.46 3.77
N LEU A 13 -11.91 5.96 3.30
CA LEU A 13 -11.03 6.76 2.45
C LEU A 13 -11.47 6.69 0.99
N ARG A 14 -11.56 7.85 0.35
CA ARG A 14 -11.78 7.97 -1.10
C ARG A 14 -10.43 8.00 -1.80
N LEU A 15 -10.14 7.00 -2.64
CA LEU A 15 -8.94 7.02 -3.48
C LEU A 15 -9.07 8.14 -4.52
N LEU A 16 -8.13 9.09 -4.50
CA LEU A 16 -8.06 10.23 -5.42
C LEU A 16 -7.09 9.99 -6.57
N ALA A 17 -5.96 9.32 -6.31
CA ALA A 17 -4.96 9.01 -7.33
C ALA A 17 -4.30 7.64 -7.10
N GLY A 18 -3.85 6.99 -8.17
CA GLY A 18 -3.19 5.68 -8.16
C GLY A 18 -3.88 4.65 -9.06
N PRO A 19 -3.34 3.41 -9.16
CA PRO A 19 -2.15 2.92 -8.47
C PRO A 19 -0.84 3.40 -9.10
N ARG A 20 0.05 3.97 -8.30
CA ARG A 20 1.47 4.05 -8.66
C ARG A 20 2.17 2.79 -8.20
N ARG A 21 2.57 1.95 -9.16
CA ARG A 21 3.23 0.67 -8.91
C ARG A 21 4.70 0.91 -8.58
N VAL A 22 5.13 0.37 -7.44
CA VAL A 22 6.53 0.34 -7.01
C VAL A 22 6.89 -1.12 -6.80
N GLU A 23 7.80 -1.61 -7.63
CA GLU A 23 8.35 -2.98 -7.56
C GLU A 23 9.84 -2.86 -7.35
N THR A 24 10.23 -2.53 -6.12
CA THR A 24 11.63 -2.32 -5.76
C THR A 24 11.96 -3.19 -4.54
N GLY A 25 13.12 -3.86 -4.61
CA GLY A 25 13.67 -4.56 -3.46
C GLY A 25 13.88 -3.58 -2.31
N TRP A 26 13.56 -4.01 -1.09
CA TRP A 26 13.66 -3.16 0.11
C TRP A 26 15.08 -2.62 0.34
N TRP A 27 16.09 -3.36 -0.13
CA TRP A 27 17.46 -2.91 -0.42
C TRP A 27 18.08 -3.91 -1.40
N PRO A 28 18.98 -3.50 -2.31
CA PRO A 28 19.83 -4.46 -3.00
C PRO A 28 20.77 -5.07 -1.96
N ASP A 29 20.46 -6.28 -1.51
CA ASP A 29 21.37 -7.04 -0.66
C ASP A 29 22.39 -7.76 -1.57
N PRO A 30 23.68 -7.39 -1.54
CA PRO A 30 24.68 -8.03 -2.39
C PRO A 30 24.97 -9.48 -1.99
N ALA A 31 24.58 -9.92 -0.78
CA ALA A 31 24.73 -11.28 -0.30
C ALA A 31 23.52 -12.19 -0.64
N ALA A 32 22.38 -11.61 -1.04
CA ALA A 32 21.16 -12.29 -1.43
C ALA A 32 20.70 -11.85 -2.85
N PRO A 33 21.42 -12.25 -3.91
CA PRO A 33 20.94 -12.09 -5.27
C PRO A 33 19.60 -12.82 -5.43
N GLY A 34 18.55 -12.06 -5.78
CA GLY A 34 17.17 -12.57 -5.87
C GLY A 34 16.29 -12.31 -4.63
N ALA A 35 16.73 -11.43 -3.71
CA ALA A 35 15.89 -10.98 -2.60
C ALA A 35 14.47 -10.55 -3.06
N PRO A 36 13.43 -10.86 -2.28
CA PRO A 36 12.05 -10.62 -2.69
C PRO A 36 11.82 -9.13 -2.99
N VAL A 37 11.32 -8.86 -4.19
CA VAL A 37 10.91 -7.52 -4.60
C VAL A 37 9.63 -7.16 -3.86
N ALA A 38 9.66 -6.06 -3.09
CA ALA A 38 8.45 -5.54 -2.47
C ALA A 38 7.61 -4.88 -3.56
N ALA A 39 6.46 -5.48 -3.87
CA ALA A 39 5.48 -4.92 -4.78
C ALA A 39 4.42 -4.15 -3.98
N ARG A 40 4.41 -2.83 -4.15
CA ARG A 40 3.48 -1.92 -3.47
C ARG A 40 2.75 -1.08 -4.49
N ASP A 41 1.43 -0.98 -4.35
CA ASP A 41 0.63 -0.02 -5.10
C ASP A 41 0.33 1.16 -4.19
N TYR A 42 0.89 2.33 -4.50
CA TYR A 42 0.65 3.57 -3.76
C TYR A 42 -0.54 4.33 -4.33
N TYR A 43 -1.29 4.94 -3.42
CA TYR A 43 -2.47 5.75 -3.71
C TYR A 43 -2.47 7.01 -2.86
N ILE A 44 -3.02 8.08 -3.42
CA ILE A 44 -3.45 9.23 -2.64
C ILE A 44 -4.92 9.01 -2.34
N ALA A 45 -5.29 9.09 -1.07
CA ALA A 45 -6.66 9.00 -0.61
C ALA A 45 -7.04 10.26 0.16
N GLN A 46 -8.35 10.48 0.32
CA GLN A 46 -8.88 11.59 1.10
C GLN A 46 -9.91 11.05 2.08
N ASN A 47 -9.88 11.55 3.32
CA ASN A 47 -10.88 11.23 4.33
C ASN A 47 -12.06 12.23 4.30
N PRO A 48 -13.15 11.97 5.04
CA PRO A 48 -14.27 12.92 5.13
C PRO A 48 -13.90 14.30 5.69
N ALA A 49 -12.79 14.43 6.41
CA ALA A 49 -12.25 15.71 6.90
C ALA A 49 -11.42 16.47 5.84
N ALA A 50 -11.44 16.02 4.59
CA ALA A 50 -10.66 16.55 3.47
C ALA A 50 -9.13 16.43 3.61
N GLU A 51 -8.64 15.70 4.61
CA GLU A 51 -7.22 15.40 4.77
C GLU A 51 -6.77 14.45 3.66
N LEU A 52 -5.61 14.72 3.09
CA LEU A 52 -4.99 13.88 2.07
C LEU A 52 -4.05 12.87 2.75
N LEU A 53 -4.13 11.62 2.33
CA LEU A 53 -3.37 10.51 2.89
C LEU A 53 -2.64 9.77 1.79
N TRP A 54 -1.42 9.38 2.07
CA TRP A 54 -0.70 8.41 1.28
C TRP A 54 -0.95 7.03 1.86
N VAL A 55 -1.67 6.20 1.12
CA VAL A 55 -1.91 4.81 1.48
C VAL A 55 -1.26 3.90 0.44
N TYR A 56 -0.78 2.75 0.86
CA TYR A 56 -0.30 1.73 -0.06
C TYR A 56 -0.94 0.40 0.26
N ARG A 57 -1.08 -0.45 -0.75
CA ARG A 57 -1.39 -1.86 -0.54
C ARG A 57 -0.23 -2.71 -0.98
N GLU A 58 0.04 -3.76 -0.23
CA GLU A 58 1.01 -4.77 -0.61
C GLU A 58 0.38 -5.75 -1.59
N ARG A 59 1.13 -6.11 -2.62
CA ARG A 59 0.71 -7.08 -3.64
C ARG A 59 1.51 -8.36 -3.46
N ALA A 60 0.82 -9.49 -3.50
CA ALA A 60 1.47 -10.78 -3.50
C ALA A 60 2.39 -10.90 -4.72
N THR A 61 3.64 -11.26 -4.50
CA THR A 61 4.58 -11.63 -5.57
C THR A 61 4.94 -13.11 -5.41
N SER A 62 5.49 -13.71 -6.46
CA SER A 62 5.98 -15.09 -6.39
C SER A 62 7.05 -15.28 -5.31
N ALA A 63 7.79 -14.21 -4.96
CA ALA A 63 8.82 -14.22 -3.92
C ALA A 63 8.28 -13.85 -2.52
N ALA A 64 7.10 -13.22 -2.45
CA ALA A 64 6.42 -12.84 -1.20
C ALA A 64 4.91 -13.07 -1.34
N PRO A 65 4.43 -14.33 -1.22
CA PRO A 65 3.02 -14.62 -1.31
C PRO A 65 2.27 -14.00 -0.12
N SER A 66 1.26 -13.17 -0.39
CA SER A 66 0.37 -12.66 0.66
C SER A 66 -0.57 -13.78 1.10
N ALA A 67 -0.37 -14.31 2.30
CA ALA A 67 -1.23 -15.33 2.91
C ALA A 67 -2.64 -14.80 3.27
N ALA A 68 -2.86 -13.49 3.22
CA ALA A 68 -4.06 -12.85 3.75
C ALA A 68 -4.47 -11.64 2.90
N GLY A 69 -4.99 -11.88 1.69
CA GLY A 69 -5.65 -10.87 0.85
C GLY A 69 -4.84 -9.58 0.59
N PRO A 70 -5.47 -8.56 -0.05
CA PRO A 70 -4.87 -7.25 -0.18
C PRO A 70 -4.93 -6.49 1.15
N ARG A 71 -3.78 -6.19 1.75
CA ARG A 71 -3.66 -5.38 2.97
C ARG A 71 -3.32 -3.94 2.63
N TRP A 72 -4.04 -3.01 3.25
CA TRP A 72 -3.80 -1.58 3.12
C TRP A 72 -3.01 -1.06 4.32
N PHE A 73 -2.11 -0.13 4.05
CA PHE A 73 -1.23 0.50 5.02
C PHE A 73 -1.20 2.00 4.78
N LEU A 74 -1.11 2.78 5.85
CA LEU A 74 -0.90 4.22 5.78
C LEU A 74 0.61 4.49 5.70
N HIS A 75 1.04 5.22 4.68
CA HIS A 75 2.40 5.73 4.57
C HIS A 75 2.57 7.06 5.31
N GLY A 76 1.57 7.94 5.22
CA GLY A 76 1.60 9.25 5.88
C GLY A 76 0.44 10.15 5.46
N LEU A 77 0.38 11.34 6.08
CA LEU A 77 -0.57 12.40 5.76
C LEU A 77 0.14 13.44 4.87
N TYR A 78 -0.58 14.02 3.92
CA TYR A 78 -0.13 15.21 3.17
C TYR A 78 -0.46 16.44 4.03
N ALA A 79 0.55 17.25 4.35
CA ALA A 79 0.42 18.50 5.11
C ALA A 79 0.78 19.70 4.23
#